data_AF-A0A933ITI3-F1
#
_entry.id   AF-A0A933ITI3-F1
#
_cell.length_a   1.000
_cell.length_b   1.000
_cell.length_c   1.000
_cell.angle_alpha   90.00
_cell.angle_beta   90.00
_cell.angle_gamma   90.00
#
_symmetry.space_group_name_H-M   'P 1'
#
loop_
_entity.id
_entity.type
_entity.pdbx_description
1 polymer ?
#
loop_
_entity_poly.entity_id
_entity_poly.type
_entity_poly.pdbx_seq_one_letter_code
_entity_poly.pdbx_strand_id
1 'polypeptide(L)'
;MEETAKLTLDGKTYELPVIIDSVGAKAIDISKLRQLTGHITIDPGFANTASCISAISHVDGEKGVLQYRGIPVEELAEHSTFVETAYLLINGRLPALAELNSFRVLLNDHSLVHEDMRIFFQNYPRRAHPMGILSSMVNALRSFYPELEGITEEEQI
;
A
#
# COMPACT_ATOMS: atom_id res chain seq x y z
N MET A 1 14.47 13.85 22.41
CA MET A 1 13.85 15.19 22.36
C MET A 1 12.90 15.16 21.19
N GLU A 2 11.64 15.51 21.37
CA GLU A 2 10.69 15.64 20.27
C GLU A 2 11.09 16.86 19.43
N GLU A 3 11.36 16.66 18.14
CA GLU A 3 11.65 17.75 17.23
C GLU A 3 10.32 18.44 16.86
N THR A 4 10.28 19.77 16.92
CA THR A 4 9.08 20.55 16.60
C THR A 4 9.40 21.64 15.56
N ALA A 5 8.45 21.86 14.66
CA ALA A 5 8.47 22.96 13.69
C ALA A 5 7.62 24.12 14.21
N LYS A 6 8.04 25.35 13.92
CA LYS A 6 7.30 26.57 14.31
C LYS A 6 6.59 27.16 13.10
N LEU A 7 5.28 27.35 13.23
CA LEU A 7 4.44 28.01 12.23
C LEU A 7 3.89 29.31 12.83
N THR A 8 4.20 30.44 12.22
CA THR A 8 3.72 31.75 12.68
C THR A 8 2.60 32.25 11.77
N LEU A 9 1.40 32.45 12.32
CA LEU A 9 0.22 32.98 11.62
C LEU A 9 -0.40 34.11 12.46
N ASP A 10 -0.70 35.25 11.84
CA ASP A 10 -1.33 36.41 12.50
C ASP A 10 -0.62 36.86 13.79
N GLY A 11 0.71 36.74 13.83
CA GLY A 11 1.54 37.09 14.99
C GLY A 11 1.51 36.06 16.14
N LYS A 12 0.82 34.92 15.99
CA LYS A 12 0.86 33.79 16.92
C LYS A 12 1.74 32.68 16.36
N THR A 13 2.59 32.13 17.22
CA THR A 13 3.45 30.99 16.89
C THR A 13 2.82 29.70 17.41
N TYR A 14 2.71 28.71 16.54
CA TYR A 14 2.24 27.37 16.83
C TYR A 14 3.40 26.38 16.69
N GLU A 15 3.48 25.41 17.59
CA GLU A 15 4.45 24.31 17.51
C GLU A 15 3.76 23.08 16.95
N LEU A 16 4.33 22.52 15.89
CA LEU A 16 3.86 21.33 15.21
C LEU A 16 4.88 20.20 15.38
N PRO A 17 4.47 18.97 15.73
CA PRO A 17 5.40 17.85 15.85
C PRO A 17 6.09 17.54 14.52
N VAL A 18 7.36 17.13 14.58
CA VAL A 18 8.09 16.60 13.44
C VAL A 18 8.24 15.10 13.61
N ILE A 19 7.76 14.35 12.62
CA ILE A 19 7.93 12.90 12.50
C ILE A 19 9.14 12.65 11.62
N ILE A 20 10.07 11.83 12.09
CA ILE A 20 11.27 11.45 11.35
C ILE A 20 11.11 9.98 10.95
N ASP A 21 11.29 9.67 9.67
CA ASP A 21 11.23 8.30 9.19
C ASP A 21 12.56 7.55 9.40
N SER A 22 12.59 6.27 9.03
CA SER A 22 13.79 5.42 9.16
C SER A 22 14.96 5.83 8.25
N VAL A 23 14.72 6.69 7.25
CA VAL A 23 15.71 7.17 6.29
C VAL A 23 16.12 8.63 6.58
N GLY A 24 15.54 9.24 7.62
CA GLY A 24 15.83 10.59 8.08
C GLY A 24 15.01 11.68 7.40
N ALA A 25 14.03 11.34 6.56
CA ALA A 25 13.09 12.31 6.03
C ALA A 25 12.19 12.84 7.16
N LYS A 26 11.85 14.12 7.08
CA LYS A 26 11.10 14.83 8.12
C LYS A 26 9.73 15.23 7.58
N ALA A 27 8.69 14.82 8.29
CA ALA A 27 7.31 15.22 8.02
C ALA A 27 6.79 16.08 9.17
N ILE A 28 6.04 17.13 8.86
CA ILE A 28 5.41 18.00 9.86
C ILE A 28 3.98 17.48 10.08
N ASP A 29 3.65 17.11 11.31
CA ASP A 29 2.30 16.68 11.66
C ASP A 29 1.37 17.90 11.74
N ILE A 30 0.48 17.99 10.74
CA ILE A 30 -0.55 19.03 10.62
C ILE A 30 -1.95 18.54 11.00
N SER A 31 -2.09 17.36 11.62
CA SER A 31 -3.39 16.76 12.00
C SER A 31 -4.27 17.69 12.85
N LYS A 32 -3.66 18.49 13.72
CA LYS A 32 -4.35 19.47 14.59
C LYS A 32 -4.36 20.90 14.03
N LEU A 33 -3.82 21.14 12.84
CA LEU A 33 -3.60 22.49 12.29
C LEU A 33 -4.90 23.31 12.27
N ARG A 34 -5.97 22.76 11.68
CA ARG A 34 -7.26 23.46 11.57
C ARG A 34 -7.88 23.78 12.92
N GLN A 35 -7.77 22.86 13.89
CA GLN A 35 -8.30 23.07 15.24
C GLN A 35 -7.53 24.19 15.97
N LEU A 36 -6.21 24.27 15.77
CA LEU A 36 -5.35 25.24 16.45
C LEU A 36 -5.39 26.63 15.80
N THR A 37 -5.44 26.69 14.48
CA THR A 37 -5.22 27.94 13.72
C THR A 37 -6.42 28.41 12.93
N GLY A 38 -7.43 27.55 12.71
CA GLY A 38 -8.53 27.80 11.78
C GLY A 38 -8.16 27.70 10.29
N HIS A 39 -6.89 27.45 9.97
CA HIS A 39 -6.38 27.37 8.60
C HIS A 39 -6.36 25.92 8.08
N ILE A 40 -6.34 25.77 6.75
CA ILE A 40 -6.15 24.50 6.05
C ILE A 40 -4.95 24.61 5.11
N THR A 41 -4.29 23.49 4.81
CA THR A 41 -3.28 23.43 3.74
C THR A 41 -3.96 23.26 2.39
N ILE A 42 -3.31 23.75 1.34
CA ILE A 42 -3.70 23.54 -0.05
C ILE A 42 -2.51 22.96 -0.79
N ASP A 43 -2.61 21.70 -1.20
CA ASP A 43 -1.57 20.96 -1.91
C ASP A 43 -2.23 20.07 -2.98
N PRO A 44 -2.66 20.65 -4.13
CA PRO A 44 -3.32 19.89 -5.18
C PRO A 44 -2.41 18.77 -5.69
N GLY A 45 -2.89 17.52 -5.60
CA GLY A 45 -2.12 16.34 -6.00
C GLY A 45 -1.22 15.75 -4.90
N PHE A 46 -1.22 16.31 -3.69
CA PHE A 46 -0.53 15.77 -2.50
C PHE A 46 1.00 15.62 -2.65
N ALA A 47 1.63 16.38 -3.54
CA ALA A 47 3.07 16.26 -3.81
C ALA A 47 3.95 16.53 -2.57
N ASN A 48 3.45 17.33 -1.62
CA ASN A 48 4.15 17.70 -0.39
C ASN A 48 3.52 17.06 0.87
N THR A 49 2.49 16.22 0.68
CA THR A 49 1.67 15.68 1.78
C THR A 49 1.88 14.18 1.92
N ALA A 50 2.52 13.77 3.02
CA ALA A 50 2.55 12.37 3.43
C ALA A 50 1.19 11.98 4.04
N SER A 51 0.47 11.05 3.39
CA SER A 51 -0.88 10.63 3.82
C SER A 51 -0.89 9.47 4.83
N CYS A 52 0.17 8.66 4.86
CA CYS A 52 0.29 7.49 5.73
C CYS A 52 1.74 7.22 6.12
N ILE A 53 1.92 6.45 7.19
CA ILE A 53 3.20 5.85 7.57
C ILE A 53 3.20 4.44 6.99
N SER A 54 4.26 4.08 6.25
CA SER A 54 4.39 2.76 5.63
C SER A 54 5.78 2.20 5.85
N ALA A 55 5.83 0.89 6.09
CA ALA A 55 7.08 0.11 6.17
C ALA A 55 7.21 -0.87 5.00
N ILE A 56 6.48 -0.64 3.89
CA ILE A 56 6.41 -1.57 2.75
C ILE A 56 7.52 -1.28 1.72
N SER A 57 7.56 -0.04 1.23
CA SER A 57 8.47 0.35 0.14
C SER A 57 9.08 1.72 0.41
N HIS A 58 10.33 1.88 0.02
CA HIS A 58 11.02 3.17 0.01
C HIS A 58 11.49 3.50 -1.41
N VAL A 59 11.32 4.76 -1.80
CA VAL A 59 11.69 5.27 -3.13
C VAL A 59 12.45 6.58 -2.97
N ASP A 60 13.66 6.65 -3.51
CA ASP A 60 14.42 7.88 -3.70
C ASP A 60 14.66 8.06 -5.20
N GLY A 61 13.86 8.92 -5.82
CA GLY A 61 13.94 9.16 -7.27
C GLY A 61 15.19 9.90 -7.71
N GLU A 62 15.84 10.67 -6.84
CA GLU A 62 17.07 11.40 -7.17
C GLU A 62 18.27 10.48 -7.21
N LYS A 63 18.32 9.52 -6.28
CA LYS A 63 19.39 8.50 -6.23
C LYS A 63 19.05 7.24 -7.02
N GLY A 64 17.83 7.12 -7.54
CA GLY A 64 17.34 5.94 -8.25
C GLY A 64 17.24 4.70 -7.35
N VAL A 65 16.91 4.87 -6.07
CA VAL A 65 16.80 3.77 -5.11
C VAL A 65 15.34 3.33 -5.00
N LEU A 66 15.08 2.03 -5.15
CA LEU A 66 13.80 1.39 -4.89
C LEU A 66 14.02 0.17 -4.00
N GLN A 67 13.36 0.14 -2.85
CA GLN A 67 13.50 -0.93 -1.87
C GLN A 67 12.14 -1.47 -1.42
N TYR A 68 12.05 -2.79 -1.27
CA TYR A 68 10.92 -3.48 -0.65
C TYR A 68 11.35 -4.06 0.69
N ARG A 69 10.67 -3.65 1.77
CA ARG A 69 11.02 -4.02 3.15
C ARG A 69 12.52 -3.81 3.46
N GLY A 70 13.13 -2.78 2.87
CA GLY A 70 14.55 -2.44 3.01
C GLY A 70 15.52 -3.19 2.08
N ILE A 71 15.04 -4.15 1.27
CA ILE A 71 15.85 -4.89 0.31
C ILE A 71 15.81 -4.18 -1.06
N PRO A 72 16.95 -3.90 -1.71
CA PRO A 72 16.99 -3.34 -3.06
C PRO A 72 16.23 -4.23 -4.06
N VAL A 73 15.44 -3.61 -4.94
CA VAL A 73 14.64 -4.36 -5.93
C VAL A 73 15.51 -5.10 -6.93
N GLU A 74 16.73 -4.63 -7.19
CA GLU A 74 17.70 -5.31 -8.05
C GLU A 74 18.09 -6.68 -7.47
N GLU A 75 18.31 -6.77 -6.16
CA GLU A 75 18.61 -8.04 -5.49
C GLU A 75 17.42 -8.99 -5.53
N LEU A 76 16.20 -8.48 -5.35
CA LEU A 76 14.98 -9.28 -5.46
C LEU A 76 14.77 -9.78 -6.90
N ALA A 77 15.06 -8.96 -7.90
CA ALA A 77 14.91 -9.33 -9.30
C ALA A 77 15.94 -10.41 -9.72
N GLU A 78 17.16 -10.36 -9.21
CA GLU A 78 18.23 -11.29 -9.58
C GLU A 78 18.20 -12.59 -8.76
N HIS A 79 17.77 -12.53 -7.51
CA HIS A 79 17.91 -13.66 -6.57
C HIS A 79 16.59 -14.20 -6.02
N SER A 80 15.48 -13.48 -6.15
CA SER A 80 14.17 -13.90 -5.63
C SER A 80 13.21 -14.33 -6.74
N THR A 81 12.01 -14.75 -6.32
CA THR A 81 10.91 -15.10 -7.21
C THR A 81 9.70 -14.23 -6.88
N PHE A 82 8.78 -14.08 -7.84
CA PHE A 82 7.54 -13.32 -7.61
C PHE A 82 6.80 -13.77 -6.34
N VAL A 83 6.70 -15.08 -6.12
CA VAL A 83 5.97 -15.63 -4.96
C VAL A 83 6.66 -15.29 -3.64
N GLU A 84 7.99 -15.33 -3.60
CA GLU A 84 8.77 -14.96 -2.42
C GLU A 84 8.70 -13.45 -2.15
N THR A 85 8.77 -12.63 -3.20
CA THR A 85 8.61 -11.17 -3.08
C THR A 85 7.18 -10.79 -2.65
N ALA A 86 6.16 -11.47 -3.16
CA ALA A 86 4.78 -11.28 -2.72
C ALA A 86 4.61 -11.63 -1.23
N TYR A 87 5.21 -12.74 -0.78
CA TYR A 87 5.23 -13.11 0.63
C TYR A 87 5.92 -12.03 1.48
N LEU A 88 7.07 -11.51 1.02
CA LEU A 88 7.81 -10.43 1.68
C LEU A 88 6.96 -9.17 1.86
N LEU A 89 6.26 -8.75 0.80
CA LEU A 89 5.44 -7.54 0.85
C LEU A 89 4.27 -7.69 1.82
N ILE A 90 3.60 -8.84 1.83
CA ILE A 90 2.46 -9.13 2.71
C ILE A 90 2.93 -9.28 4.16
N ASN A 91 3.90 -10.16 4.42
CA ASN A 91 4.28 -10.58 5.78
C ASN A 91 5.42 -9.75 6.39
N GLY A 92 6.05 -8.86 5.62
CA GLY A 92 7.13 -8.00 6.09
C GLY A 92 8.50 -8.66 6.26
N ARG A 93 8.64 -9.96 5.97
CA ARG A 93 9.90 -10.70 6.06
C ARG A 93 10.01 -11.75 4.96
N LEU A 94 11.24 -12.19 4.68
CA LEU A 94 11.46 -13.32 3.78
C LEU A 94 10.90 -14.62 4.39
N PRO A 95 10.31 -15.50 3.56
CA PRO A 95 9.78 -16.78 4.02
C PRO A 95 10.90 -17.80 4.29
N ALA A 96 10.70 -18.67 5.26
CA ALA A 96 11.44 -19.93 5.32
C ALA A 96 10.98 -20.86 4.20
N LEU A 97 11.80 -21.87 3.83
CA LEU A 97 11.48 -22.79 2.73
C LEU A 97 10.10 -23.48 2.89
N ALA A 98 9.75 -23.87 4.12
CA ALA A 98 8.44 -24.49 4.41
C ALA A 98 7.28 -23.52 4.20
N GLU A 99 7.44 -22.26 4.58
CA GLU A 99 6.43 -21.21 4.41
C GLU A 99 6.27 -20.85 2.93
N LEU A 100 7.38 -20.75 2.20
CA LEU A 100 7.36 -20.51 0.76
C LEU A 100 6.62 -21.62 0.02
N ASN A 101 6.87 -22.89 0.37
CA ASN A 101 6.16 -24.02 -0.23
C ASN A 101 4.66 -24.00 0.11
N SER A 102 4.31 -23.70 1.36
CA SER A 102 2.92 -23.60 1.79
C SER A 102 2.19 -22.47 1.06
N PHE A 103 2.83 -21.31 0.92
CA PHE A 103 2.29 -20.16 0.21
C PHE A 103 2.12 -20.43 -1.29
N ARG A 104 3.06 -21.16 -1.91
CA ARG A 104 2.93 -21.62 -3.31
C ARG A 104 1.74 -22.53 -3.51
N VAL A 105 1.52 -23.49 -2.61
CA VAL A 105 0.37 -24.40 -2.66
C VAL A 105 -0.92 -23.60 -2.51
N LEU A 106 -0.98 -22.70 -1.52
CA LEU A 106 -2.13 -21.82 -1.32
C LEU A 106 -2.49 -21.00 -2.58
N LEU A 107 -1.49 -20.38 -3.22
CA LEU A 107 -1.72 -19.63 -4.47
C LEU A 107 -2.23 -20.51 -5.61
N ASN A 108 -1.79 -21.76 -5.68
CA ASN A 108 -2.24 -22.70 -6.71
C ASN A 108 -3.68 -23.17 -6.44
N ASP A 109 -3.96 -23.57 -5.21
CA ASP A 109 -5.28 -24.08 -4.79
C ASP A 109 -6.37 -23.01 -4.97
N HIS A 110 -6.03 -21.73 -4.78
CA HIS A 110 -6.93 -20.59 -4.98
C HIS A 110 -6.80 -19.91 -6.36
N SER A 111 -6.08 -20.51 -7.32
CA SER A 111 -5.94 -19.94 -8.68
C SER A 111 -7.18 -20.12 -9.55
N LEU A 112 -8.03 -21.10 -9.23
CA LEU A 112 -9.26 -21.37 -9.95
C LEU A 112 -10.35 -20.38 -9.55
N VAL A 113 -11.02 -19.82 -10.56
CA VAL A 113 -12.20 -18.95 -10.35
C VAL A 113 -13.48 -19.77 -10.36
N HIS A 114 -14.50 -19.31 -9.63
CA HIS A 114 -15.82 -19.95 -9.63
C HIS A 114 -16.39 -20.03 -11.06
N GLU A 115 -16.97 -21.17 -11.45
CA GLU A 115 -17.43 -21.39 -12.84
C GLU A 115 -18.46 -20.37 -13.31
N ASP A 116 -19.32 -19.88 -12.41
CA ASP A 116 -20.25 -18.80 -12.73
C ASP A 116 -19.51 -17.53 -13.21
N MET A 117 -18.35 -17.20 -12.65
CA MET A 117 -17.52 -16.07 -13.13
C MET A 117 -17.04 -16.29 -14.56
N ARG A 118 -16.79 -17.54 -14.96
CA ARG A 118 -16.43 -17.87 -16.34
C ARG A 118 -17.56 -17.52 -17.31
N ILE A 119 -18.81 -17.69 -16.91
CA ILE A 119 -19.98 -17.31 -17.69
C ILE A 119 -20.04 -15.78 -17.86
N PHE A 120 -19.73 -15.00 -16.81
CA PHE A 120 -19.60 -13.54 -16.94
C PHE A 120 -18.54 -13.15 -17.97
N PHE A 121 -17.35 -13.77 -17.94
CA PHE A 121 -16.29 -13.52 -18.92
C PHE A 121 -16.73 -13.76 -20.36
N GLN A 122 -17.48 -14.84 -20.62
CA GLN A 122 -17.93 -15.20 -21.98
C GLN A 122 -18.94 -14.23 -22.57
N ASN A 123 -19.65 -13.47 -21.74
CA ASN A 123 -20.68 -12.54 -22.18
C ASN A 123 -20.17 -11.11 -22.41
N TYR A 124 -18.89 -10.82 -22.15
CA TYR A 124 -18.34 -9.52 -22.53
C TYR A 124 -18.26 -9.37 -24.06
N PRO A 125 -18.50 -8.15 -24.59
CA PRO A 125 -18.24 -7.87 -25.99
C PRO A 125 -16.79 -8.24 -26.36
N ARG A 126 -16.57 -8.88 -27.51
CA ARG A 126 -15.24 -9.33 -27.96
C ARG A 126 -14.16 -8.23 -28.05
N ARG A 127 -14.57 -6.96 -28.11
CA ARG A 127 -13.70 -5.78 -28.17
C ARG A 127 -13.67 -4.97 -26.88
N ALA A 128 -14.25 -5.48 -25.79
CA ALA A 128 -14.20 -4.81 -24.51
C ALA A 128 -12.74 -4.68 -24.04
N HIS A 129 -12.41 -3.50 -23.51
CA HIS A 129 -11.06 -3.23 -23.05
C HIS A 129 -10.74 -4.09 -21.81
N PRO A 130 -9.58 -4.78 -21.75
CA PRO A 130 -9.25 -5.70 -20.64
C PRO A 130 -9.38 -5.07 -19.24
N MET A 131 -9.02 -3.80 -19.07
CA MET A 131 -9.19 -3.10 -17.79
C MET A 131 -10.66 -2.94 -17.36
N GLY A 132 -11.58 -2.76 -18.30
CA GLY A 132 -13.01 -2.67 -18.00
C GLY A 132 -13.57 -4.02 -17.55
N ILE A 133 -13.11 -5.09 -18.18
CA ILE A 133 -13.43 -6.47 -17.78
C ILE A 133 -12.86 -6.76 -16.40
N LEU A 134 -11.56 -6.50 -16.18
CA LEU A 134 -10.87 -6.73 -14.90
C LEU A 134 -11.56 -6.02 -13.74
N SER A 135 -11.81 -4.71 -13.88
CA SER A 135 -12.47 -3.92 -12.82
C SER A 135 -13.84 -4.48 -12.47
N SER A 136 -14.65 -4.80 -13.48
CA SER A 136 -15.99 -5.36 -13.25
C SER A 136 -15.95 -6.74 -12.60
N MET A 137 -15.00 -7.60 -13.01
CA MET A 137 -14.86 -8.95 -12.48
C MET A 137 -14.31 -8.98 -11.06
N VAL A 138 -13.37 -8.09 -10.71
CA VAL A 138 -12.87 -7.95 -9.32
C VAL A 138 -13.98 -7.46 -8.40
N ASN A 139 -14.84 -6.55 -8.85
CA ASN A 139 -16.00 -6.13 -8.07
C ASN A 139 -17.02 -7.27 -7.88
N ALA A 140 -17.28 -8.05 -8.95
CA ALA A 140 -18.17 -9.20 -8.87
C ALA A 140 -17.63 -10.30 -7.94
N LEU A 141 -16.30 -10.49 -7.86
CA LEU A 141 -15.63 -11.48 -7.02
C LEU A 141 -16.16 -11.46 -5.59
N ARG A 142 -16.36 -10.26 -5.00
CA ARG A 142 -16.87 -10.12 -3.62
C ARG A 142 -18.18 -10.85 -3.38
N SER A 143 -19.08 -10.91 -4.37
CA SER A 143 -20.38 -11.59 -4.23
C SER A 143 -20.26 -13.12 -4.18
N PHE A 144 -19.14 -13.68 -4.67
CA PHE A 144 -18.86 -15.12 -4.63
C PHE A 144 -18.13 -15.56 -3.36
N TYR A 145 -17.67 -14.62 -2.53
CA TYR A 145 -16.99 -14.89 -1.27
C TYR A 145 -17.66 -14.14 -0.11
N PRO A 146 -18.93 -14.46 0.23
CA PRO A 146 -19.66 -13.82 1.32
C PRO A 146 -18.99 -14.06 2.68
N GLU A 147 -18.15 -15.09 2.80
CA GLU A 147 -17.34 -15.38 4.00
C GLU A 147 -16.36 -14.24 4.36
N LEU A 148 -16.04 -13.37 3.39
CA LEU A 148 -15.23 -12.17 3.63
C LEU A 148 -16.06 -11.01 4.21
N GLU A 149 -17.39 -11.11 4.26
CA GLU A 149 -18.24 -10.13 4.91
C GLU A 149 -18.09 -10.23 6.42
N GLY A 150 -17.34 -9.29 7.01
CA GLY A 150 -17.14 -9.19 8.45
C GLY A 150 -15.69 -9.11 8.89
N ILE A 151 -14.73 -9.36 7.98
CA ILE A 151 -13.31 -9.17 8.26
C ILE A 151 -13.04 -7.66 8.36
N THR A 152 -12.81 -7.17 9.58
CA THR A 152 -12.46 -5.78 9.84
C THR A 152 -11.02 -5.49 9.43
N GLU A 153 -10.71 -4.24 9.07
CA GLU A 153 -9.36 -3.81 8.65
C GLU A 153 -8.26 -4.16 9.67
N GLU A 154 -8.61 -4.37 10.94
CA GLU A 154 -7.68 -4.78 12.01
C GLU A 154 -7.23 -6.25 11.94
N GLU A 155 -7.95 -7.13 11.23
CA GLU A 155 -7.61 -8.55 11.09
C GLU A 155 -6.74 -8.85 9.84
N GLN A 156 -6.39 -7.82 9.05
CA GLN A 156 -5.70 -7.95 7.77
C GLN A 156 -4.17 -7.67 7.82
N ILE A 157 -3.57 -7.54 9.01
CA ILE A 157 -2.13 -7.24 9.19
C ILE A 157 -1.39 -8.43 9.82
#